data_AF-A0A976L5Q5-F1
#
_entry.id   AF-A0A976L5Q5-F1
#
_cell.length_a   1.000
_cell.length_b   1.000
_cell.length_c   1.000
_cell.angle_alpha   90.00
_cell.angle_beta   90.00
_cell.angle_gamma   90.00
#
_symmetry.space_group_name_H-M   'P 1'
#
loop_
_entity.id
_entity.type
_entity.pdbx_description
1 polymer ?
#
loop_
_entity_poly.entity_id
_entity_poly.type
_entity_poly.pdbx_seq_one_letter_code
_entity_poly.pdbx_strand_id
1 'polypeptide(L)'
;MEVHHPHSHHGPKKWTEHFLEFFMLFLAVTLGFFAENQREHYVEQHREVQYMQSLVEDLKNDTIEFNKATRQNNRLVNYLDTALSIFLKNEWNDSSHKKLYLVNLSYLGTLNVYLSERTESQLKNAGGLRLIRNQKITDEIAEYWHLSEYGKIFSKTYDELKVMAREKSYSIFDQKYYNNITSGAVGTSVDKNAKLMTYDKYVLTEFANRLSHIKNATKNVQKVIIEKQRALAIKLINDVNEAYHLEEHAKGE
;
A
#
# COMPACT_ATOMS: atom_id res chain seq x y z
N MET A 1 -38.71 -47.41 50.25
CA MET A 1 -38.10 -46.24 49.57
C MET A 1 -38.44 -45.04 50.41
N GLU A 2 -37.44 -44.36 50.95
CA GLU A 2 -37.51 -42.93 51.29
C GLU A 2 -36.08 -42.52 51.67
N VAL A 3 -35.46 -41.75 50.77
CA VAL A 3 -34.12 -41.22 50.97
C VAL A 3 -34.30 -39.94 51.78
N HIS A 4 -33.93 -39.97 53.06
CA HIS A 4 -34.04 -38.80 53.94
C HIS A 4 -33.05 -37.71 53.50
N HIS A 5 -33.57 -36.57 53.07
CA HIS A 5 -32.82 -35.32 53.06
C HIS A 5 -32.76 -34.78 54.50
N PRO A 6 -31.57 -34.57 55.10
CA PRO A 6 -31.48 -33.84 56.35
C PRO A 6 -31.81 -32.37 56.07
N HIS A 7 -33.01 -31.94 56.47
CA HIS A 7 -33.36 -30.53 56.52
C HIS A 7 -32.52 -29.87 57.62
N SER A 8 -31.44 -29.20 57.23
CA SER A 8 -30.71 -28.28 58.11
C SER A 8 -31.66 -27.17 58.57
N HIS A 9 -31.99 -27.20 59.86
CA HIS A 9 -32.74 -26.14 60.53
C HIS A 9 -31.90 -24.86 60.58
N HIS A 10 -32.08 -23.95 59.63
CA HIS A 10 -31.68 -22.56 59.79
C HIS A 10 -32.87 -21.78 60.38
N GLY A 11 -32.74 -21.33 61.63
CA GLY A 11 -33.67 -20.35 62.22
C GLY A 11 -33.69 -19.04 61.42
N PRO A 12 -34.64 -18.12 61.70
CA PRO A 12 -34.77 -16.87 60.95
C PRO A 12 -33.44 -16.08 61.00
N LYS A 13 -32.87 -15.81 59.82
CA LYS A 13 -31.57 -15.14 59.70
C LYS A 13 -31.59 -13.77 60.37
N LYS A 14 -30.52 -13.45 61.09
CA LYS A 14 -30.38 -12.13 61.72
C LYS A 14 -30.13 -11.08 60.65
N TRP A 15 -30.59 -9.85 60.84
CA TRP A 15 -30.35 -8.75 59.89
C TRP A 15 -28.87 -8.56 59.53
N THR A 16 -27.97 -8.84 60.48
CA THR A 16 -26.51 -8.85 60.27
C THR A 16 -26.06 -9.89 59.24
N GLU A 17 -26.71 -11.06 59.19
CA GLU A 17 -26.40 -12.11 58.21
C GLU A 17 -26.86 -11.69 56.81
N HIS A 18 -28.02 -11.04 56.68
CA HIS A 18 -28.48 -10.48 55.41
C HIS A 18 -27.57 -9.36 54.89
N PHE A 19 -27.06 -8.49 55.77
CA PHE A 19 -26.11 -7.45 55.40
C PHE A 19 -24.77 -8.04 54.95
N LEU A 20 -24.25 -9.05 55.65
CA LEU A 20 -23.02 -9.75 55.28
C LEU A 20 -23.18 -10.53 53.97
N GLU A 21 -24.33 -11.14 53.72
CA GLU A 21 -24.66 -11.78 52.43
C GLU A 21 -24.71 -10.77 51.29
N PHE A 22 -25.38 -9.64 51.48
CA PHE A 22 -25.36 -8.54 50.52
C PHE A 22 -23.93 -8.07 50.26
N PHE A 23 -23.14 -7.83 51.31
CA PHE A 23 -21.77 -7.35 51.18
C PHE A 23 -20.87 -8.36 50.47
N MET A 24 -21.02 -9.66 50.74
CA MET A 24 -20.30 -10.71 50.04
C MET A 24 -20.63 -10.74 48.55
N LEU A 25 -21.92 -10.71 48.19
CA LEU A 25 -22.36 -10.70 46.80
C LEU A 25 -21.94 -9.42 46.07
N PHE A 26 -22.10 -8.27 46.73
CA PHE A 26 -21.67 -6.96 46.22
C PHE A 26 -20.16 -6.93 45.97
N LEU A 27 -19.37 -7.41 46.92
CA LEU A 27 -17.91 -7.49 46.80
C LEU A 27 -17.50 -8.45 45.68
N ALA A 28 -18.13 -9.62 45.58
CA ALA A 28 -17.83 -10.60 44.53
C ALA A 28 -18.08 -10.03 43.13
N VAL A 29 -19.23 -9.36 42.92
CA VAL A 29 -19.56 -8.71 41.63
C VAL A 29 -18.63 -7.53 41.36
N THR A 30 -18.34 -6.71 42.37
CA THR A 30 -17.48 -5.53 42.22
C THR A 30 -16.03 -5.91 41.89
N LEU A 31 -15.48 -6.92 42.56
CA LEU A 31 -14.14 -7.44 42.27
C LEU A 31 -14.09 -8.14 40.90
N GLY A 32 -15.14 -8.88 40.52
CA GLY A 32 -15.25 -9.45 39.19
C GLY A 32 -15.22 -8.39 38.10
N PHE A 33 -15.96 -7.29 38.30
CA PHE A 33 -15.93 -6.14 37.39
C PHE A 33 -14.55 -5.48 37.31
N PHE A 34 -13.89 -5.23 38.45
CA PHE A 34 -12.54 -4.64 38.44
C PHE A 34 -11.49 -5.56 37.81
N ALA A 35 -11.55 -6.85 38.09
CA ALA A 35 -10.64 -7.84 37.50
C ALA A 35 -10.81 -7.90 35.97
N GLU A 36 -12.05 -7.87 35.48
CA GLU A 36 -12.33 -7.84 34.05
C GLU A 36 -11.84 -6.55 33.39
N ASN A 37 -12.09 -5.38 34.02
CA ASN A 37 -11.61 -4.10 33.51
C ASN A 37 -10.07 -4.04 33.45
N GLN A 38 -9.38 -4.55 34.47
CA GLN A 38 -7.92 -4.63 34.48
C GLN A 38 -7.38 -5.60 33.41
N ARG A 39 -8.04 -6.76 33.25
CA ARG A 39 -7.69 -7.76 32.24
C ARG A 39 -7.87 -7.20 30.83
N GLU A 40 -8.96 -6.48 30.58
CA GLU A 40 -9.24 -5.83 29.30
C GLU A 40 -8.17 -4.80 28.95
N HIS A 41 -7.84 -3.89 29.88
CA HIS A 41 -6.76 -2.93 29.68
C HIS A 41 -5.42 -3.61 29.36
N TYR A 42 -5.06 -4.68 30.07
CA TYR A 42 -3.84 -5.43 29.79
C TYR A 42 -3.83 -6.02 28.37
N VAL A 43 -4.94 -6.64 27.96
CA VAL A 43 -5.08 -7.25 26.63
C VAL A 43 -5.05 -6.19 25.53
N GLU A 44 -5.72 -5.06 25.71
CA GLU A 44 -5.71 -3.94 24.74
C GLU A 44 -4.30 -3.39 24.52
N GLN A 45 -3.52 -3.21 25.60
CA GLN A 45 -2.12 -2.77 25.49
C GLN A 45 -1.25 -3.76 24.72
N HIS A 46 -1.43 -5.07 24.98
CA HIS A 46 -0.69 -6.10 24.25
C HIS A 46 -1.03 -6.10 22.76
N ARG A 47 -2.32 -5.93 22.42
CA ARG A 47 -2.78 -5.84 21.02
C ARG A 47 -2.25 -4.60 20.33
N GLU A 48 -2.23 -3.45 21.01
CA GLU A 48 -1.66 -2.21 20.50
C GLU A 48 -0.20 -2.44 20.04
N VAL A 49 0.64 -3.03 20.89
CA VAL A 49 2.05 -3.34 20.56
C VAL A 49 2.15 -4.30 19.36
N GLN A 50 1.33 -5.35 19.31
CA GLN A 50 1.32 -6.30 18.19
C GLN A 50 0.94 -5.64 16.86
N TYR A 51 -0.02 -4.71 16.88
CA TYR A 51 -0.38 -3.94 15.70
C TYR A 51 0.76 -3.03 15.25
N MET A 52 1.45 -2.38 16.19
CA MET A 52 2.58 -1.51 15.86
C MET A 52 3.77 -2.28 15.27
N GLN A 53 4.06 -3.48 15.78
CA GLN A 53 5.06 -4.38 15.21
C GLN A 53 4.69 -4.77 13.77
N SER A 54 3.43 -5.18 13.55
CA SER A 54 2.94 -5.56 12.22
C SER A 54 2.95 -4.37 11.24
N LEU A 55 2.61 -3.17 11.73
CA LEU A 55 2.65 -1.93 10.96
C LEU A 55 4.07 -1.61 10.51
N VAL A 56 5.06 -1.71 11.39
CA VAL A 56 6.47 -1.46 11.05
C VAL A 56 6.97 -2.45 9.99
N GLU A 57 6.59 -3.73 10.10
CA GLU A 57 6.93 -4.74 9.09
C GLU A 57 6.30 -4.40 7.72
N ASP A 58 5.02 -4.06 7.70
CA ASP A 58 4.28 -3.65 6.51
C ASP A 58 4.92 -2.41 5.85
N LEU A 59 5.22 -1.37 6.64
CA LEU A 59 5.87 -0.15 6.15
C LEU A 59 7.28 -0.41 5.60
N LYS A 60 8.05 -1.32 6.20
CA LYS A 60 9.36 -1.73 5.65
C LYS A 60 9.20 -2.34 4.26
N ASN A 61 8.24 -3.23 4.07
CA ASN A 61 7.93 -3.81 2.75
C ASN A 61 7.49 -2.73 1.75
N ASP A 62 6.64 -1.80 2.19
CA ASP A 62 6.19 -0.68 1.36
C ASP A 62 7.38 0.18 0.88
N THR A 63 8.38 0.45 1.74
CA THR A 63 9.58 1.20 1.32
C THR A 63 10.39 0.49 0.24
N ILE A 64 10.42 -0.85 0.23
CA ILE A 64 11.09 -1.64 -0.81
C ILE A 64 10.36 -1.48 -2.14
N GLU A 65 9.02 -1.58 -2.13
CA GLU A 65 8.21 -1.39 -3.33
C GLU A 65 8.28 0.06 -3.85
N PHE A 66 8.29 1.08 -2.99
CA PHE A 66 8.51 2.47 -3.40
C PHE A 66 9.87 2.69 -4.08
N ASN A 67 10.93 2.07 -3.56
CA ASN A 67 12.26 2.15 -4.18
C ASN A 67 12.27 1.49 -5.57
N LYS A 68 11.60 0.35 -5.72
CA LYS A 68 11.45 -0.35 -7.01
C LYS A 68 10.65 0.49 -8.01
N ALA A 69 9.52 1.04 -7.59
CA ALA A 69 8.69 1.90 -8.41
C ALA A 69 9.44 3.17 -8.85
N THR A 70 10.24 3.78 -7.97
CA THR A 70 11.10 4.93 -8.30
C THR A 70 12.09 4.59 -9.41
N ARG A 71 12.78 3.44 -9.31
CA ARG A 71 13.71 2.98 -10.36
C ARG A 71 13.00 2.75 -11.69
N GLN A 72 11.81 2.16 -11.66
CA GLN A 72 11.02 1.91 -12.87
C GLN A 72 10.54 3.21 -13.51
N ASN A 73 10.05 4.18 -12.72
CA ASN A 73 9.67 5.50 -13.19
C ASN A 73 10.83 6.23 -13.87
N ASN A 74 12.03 6.20 -13.28
CA ASN A 74 13.21 6.82 -13.89
C ASN A 74 13.56 6.17 -15.23
N ARG A 75 13.47 4.83 -15.34
CA ARG A 75 13.67 4.11 -16.60
C ARG A 75 12.63 4.51 -17.66
N LEU A 76 11.36 4.58 -17.27
CA LEU A 76 10.27 4.98 -18.16
C LEU A 76 10.47 6.40 -18.68
N VAL A 77 10.82 7.35 -17.81
CA VAL A 77 11.12 8.74 -18.20
C VAL A 77 12.23 8.78 -19.25
N ASN A 78 13.32 8.02 -19.07
CA ASN A 78 14.41 7.96 -20.06
C ASN A 78 13.97 7.38 -21.42
N TYR A 79 13.11 6.36 -21.41
CA TYR A 79 12.52 5.81 -22.64
C TYR A 79 11.65 6.83 -23.36
N LEU A 80 10.79 7.54 -22.63
CA LEU A 80 9.93 8.59 -23.18
C LEU A 80 10.75 9.77 -23.70
N ASP A 81 11.81 10.18 -23.01
CA ASP A 81 12.74 11.22 -23.46
C ASP A 81 13.42 10.84 -24.79
N THR A 82 13.83 9.58 -24.92
CA THR A 82 14.41 9.06 -26.16
C THR A 82 13.41 9.15 -27.32
N ALA A 83 12.17 8.71 -27.11
CA ALA A 83 11.14 8.79 -28.15
C ALA A 83 10.81 10.24 -28.53
N LEU A 84 10.59 11.11 -27.54
CA LEU A 84 10.28 12.51 -27.77
C LEU A 84 11.41 13.24 -28.51
N SER A 85 12.67 12.92 -28.21
CA SER A 85 13.80 13.45 -28.97
C SER A 85 13.80 12.99 -30.43
N ILE A 86 13.43 11.74 -30.72
CA ILE A 86 13.34 11.23 -32.11
C ILE A 86 12.26 11.99 -32.87
N PHE A 87 11.07 12.18 -32.28
CA PHE A 87 9.99 12.95 -32.88
C PHE A 87 10.38 14.41 -33.12
N LEU A 88 11.03 15.05 -32.14
CA LEU A 88 11.47 16.45 -32.24
C LEU A 88 12.49 16.67 -33.36
N LYS A 89 13.45 15.74 -33.51
CA LYS A 89 14.52 15.85 -34.51
C LYS A 89 14.15 15.27 -35.87
N ASN A 90 13.00 14.62 -35.98
CA ASN A 90 12.54 13.96 -37.21
C ASN A 90 13.55 12.88 -37.71
N GLU A 91 14.14 12.13 -36.77
CA GLU A 91 15.18 11.13 -37.05
C GLU A 91 14.58 9.77 -37.44
N TRP A 92 14.39 9.52 -38.73
CA TRP A 92 13.80 8.27 -39.25
C TRP A 92 14.85 7.33 -39.83
N ASN A 93 15.46 6.53 -38.96
CA ASN A 93 16.41 5.48 -39.34
C ASN A 93 16.14 4.20 -38.54
N ASP A 94 16.72 3.07 -38.96
CA ASP A 94 16.48 1.75 -38.37
C ASP A 94 16.69 1.71 -36.84
N SER A 95 17.69 2.46 -36.33
CA SER A 95 17.95 2.58 -34.89
C SER A 95 16.80 3.31 -34.17
N SER A 96 16.29 4.39 -34.76
CA SER A 96 15.20 5.19 -34.21
C SER A 96 13.88 4.44 -34.27
N HIS A 97 13.60 3.74 -35.38
CA HIS A 97 12.47 2.82 -35.49
C HIS A 97 12.49 1.78 -34.39
N LYS A 98 13.60 1.06 -34.23
CA LYS A 98 13.76 0.05 -33.18
C LYS A 98 13.51 0.62 -31.78
N LYS A 99 14.07 1.79 -31.46
CA LYS A 99 13.85 2.47 -30.18
C LYS A 99 12.37 2.81 -29.96
N LEU A 100 11.69 3.36 -30.95
CA LEU A 100 10.27 3.70 -30.85
C LEU A 100 9.39 2.47 -30.60
N TYR A 101 9.68 1.35 -31.28
CA TYR A 101 8.98 0.09 -31.06
C TYR A 101 9.16 -0.43 -29.62
N LEU A 102 10.37 -0.32 -29.05
CA LEU A 102 10.64 -0.69 -27.65
C LEU A 102 9.91 0.25 -26.66
N VAL A 103 9.91 1.55 -26.94
CA VAL A 103 9.17 2.52 -26.13
C VAL A 103 7.68 2.20 -26.12
N ASN A 104 7.11 1.80 -27.27
CA ASN A 104 5.71 1.43 -27.39
C ASN A 104 5.29 0.25 -26.50
N LEU A 105 6.23 -0.66 -26.20
CA LEU A 105 6.00 -1.75 -25.24
C LEU A 105 6.20 -1.30 -23.79
N SER A 106 7.06 -0.31 -23.54
CA SER A 106 7.55 0.03 -22.20
C SER A 106 6.55 0.79 -21.32
N TYR A 107 5.71 1.65 -21.89
CA TYR A 107 4.86 2.55 -21.10
C TYR A 107 3.55 1.92 -20.61
N LEU A 108 3.15 0.78 -21.17
CA LEU A 108 1.94 0.06 -20.74
C LEU A 108 2.13 -0.81 -19.49
N GLY A 109 3.36 -1.00 -19.03
CA GLY A 109 3.59 -1.75 -17.80
C GLY A 109 2.83 -1.12 -16.63
N THR A 110 2.08 -1.94 -15.90
CA THR A 110 1.44 -1.51 -14.66
C THR A 110 2.53 -1.40 -13.59
N LEU A 111 2.69 -0.20 -13.04
CA LEU A 111 3.55 0.03 -11.87
C LEU A 111 2.68 -0.12 -10.63
N ASN A 112 2.18 -1.32 -10.39
CA ASN A 112 1.45 -1.59 -9.15
C ASN A 112 2.47 -1.55 -8.00
N VAL A 113 2.38 -0.49 -7.19
CA VAL A 113 2.97 -0.52 -5.86
C VAL A 113 2.03 -1.35 -5.01
N TYR A 114 2.43 -2.58 -4.71
CA TYR A 114 1.65 -3.47 -3.85
C TYR A 114 1.96 -3.12 -2.40
N LEU A 115 1.11 -2.25 -1.83
CA LEU A 115 1.20 -1.89 -0.42
C LEU A 115 0.56 -2.97 0.45
N SER A 116 1.13 -3.22 1.63
CA SER A 116 0.54 -4.17 2.56
C SER A 116 -0.76 -3.61 3.16
N GLU A 117 -1.89 -4.25 2.86
CA GLU A 117 -3.20 -3.84 3.39
C GLU A 117 -3.58 -4.58 4.69
N ARG A 118 -2.71 -5.49 5.17
CA ARG A 118 -3.00 -6.36 6.32
C ARG A 118 -3.22 -5.52 7.59
N THR A 119 -2.23 -4.75 8.01
CA THR A 119 -2.35 -3.97 9.25
C THR A 119 -3.34 -2.81 9.09
N GLU A 120 -3.43 -2.23 7.90
CA GLU A 120 -4.42 -1.21 7.57
C GLU A 120 -5.86 -1.72 7.77
N SER A 121 -6.19 -2.87 7.18
CA SER A 121 -7.53 -3.45 7.30
C SER A 121 -7.87 -3.85 8.74
N GLN A 122 -6.90 -4.37 9.50
CA GLN A 122 -7.09 -4.71 10.91
C GLN A 122 -7.34 -3.46 11.76
N LEU A 123 -6.52 -2.42 11.60
CA LEU A 123 -6.67 -1.17 12.36
C LEU A 123 -7.96 -0.42 12.01
N LYS A 124 -8.34 -0.36 10.73
CA LYS A 124 -9.57 0.33 10.28
C LYS A 124 -10.84 -0.44 10.64
N ASN A 125 -10.90 -1.74 10.39
CA ASN A 125 -12.15 -2.50 10.47
C ASN A 125 -12.41 -3.12 11.85
N ALA A 126 -11.36 -3.43 12.62
CA ALA A 126 -11.50 -4.03 13.95
C ALA A 126 -11.55 -2.99 15.10
N GLY A 127 -11.65 -1.69 14.77
CA GLY A 127 -11.59 -0.61 15.75
C GLY A 127 -10.20 -0.43 16.38
N GLY A 128 -9.16 -0.99 15.75
CA GLY A 128 -7.79 -1.00 16.27
C GLY A 128 -7.18 0.39 16.43
N LEU A 129 -7.61 1.38 15.63
CA LEU A 129 -7.18 2.77 15.80
C LEU A 129 -7.53 3.33 17.19
N ARG A 130 -8.65 2.91 17.81
CA ARG A 130 -9.03 3.34 19.17
C ARG A 130 -8.06 2.82 20.24
N LEU A 131 -7.35 1.73 19.95
CA LEU A 131 -6.38 1.11 20.87
C LEU A 131 -5.06 1.88 20.92
N ILE A 132 -4.76 2.67 19.89
CA ILE A 132 -3.52 3.44 19.79
C ILE A 132 -3.64 4.66 20.72
N ARG A 133 -2.88 4.65 21.81
CA ARG A 133 -2.93 5.74 22.81
C ARG A 133 -2.12 6.96 22.39
N ASN A 134 -1.12 6.76 21.55
CA ASN A 134 -0.30 7.85 21.05
C ASN A 134 -0.99 8.56 19.87
N GLN A 135 -1.55 9.74 20.14
CA GLN A 135 -2.26 10.52 19.12
C GLN A 135 -1.37 10.89 17.93
N LYS A 136 -0.09 11.23 18.18
CA LYS A 136 0.87 11.55 17.11
C LYS A 136 0.99 10.39 16.11
N ILE A 137 1.12 9.16 16.61
CA ILE A 137 1.21 7.95 15.78
C ILE A 137 -0.07 7.74 14.97
N THR A 138 -1.23 7.96 15.60
CA THR A 138 -2.53 7.84 14.92
C THR A 138 -2.68 8.85 13.78
N ASP A 139 -2.25 10.10 14.00
CA ASP A 139 -2.27 11.17 13.00
C ASP A 139 -1.32 10.85 11.83
N GLU A 140 -0.13 10.31 12.11
CA GLU A 140 0.85 9.91 11.09
C GLU A 140 0.40 8.70 10.26
N ILE A 141 -0.26 7.73 10.89
CA ILE A 141 -0.92 6.61 10.20
C ILE A 141 -1.99 7.15 9.25
N ALA A 142 -2.82 8.08 9.72
CA ALA A 142 -3.87 8.68 8.91
C ALA A 142 -3.29 9.47 7.72
N GLU A 143 -2.21 10.23 7.92
CA GLU A 143 -1.52 10.96 6.86
C GLU A 143 -0.95 10.01 5.80
N TYR A 144 -0.28 8.93 6.24
CA TYR A 144 0.28 7.90 5.36
C TYR A 144 -0.80 7.26 4.48
N TRP A 145 -1.91 6.81 5.08
CA TRP A 145 -3.01 6.17 4.35
C TRP A 145 -3.79 7.13 3.45
N HIS A 146 -3.97 8.38 3.87
CA HIS A 146 -4.59 9.40 3.03
C HIS A 146 -3.80 9.58 1.73
N LEU A 147 -2.47 9.65 1.84
CA LEU A 147 -1.62 9.75 0.66
C LEU A 147 -1.62 8.45 -0.16
N SER A 148 -1.69 7.27 0.48
CA SER A 148 -1.91 5.97 -0.17
C SER A 148 -3.12 5.99 -1.10
N GLU A 149 -4.26 6.42 -0.58
CA GLU A 149 -5.52 6.50 -1.32
C GLU A 149 -5.45 7.51 -2.48
N TYR A 150 -4.86 8.69 -2.24
CA TYR A 150 -4.61 9.67 -3.30
C TYR A 150 -3.76 9.07 -4.44
N GLY A 151 -2.75 8.27 -4.11
CA GLY A 151 -1.94 7.54 -5.08
C GLY A 151 -2.75 6.54 -5.92
N LYS A 152 -3.67 5.79 -5.30
CA LYS A 152 -4.57 4.85 -6.00
C LYS A 152 -5.46 5.57 -7.01
N ILE A 153 -6.07 6.69 -6.60
CA ILE A 153 -6.92 7.52 -7.48
C ILE A 153 -6.12 8.06 -8.67
N PHE A 154 -4.94 8.61 -8.41
CA PHE A 154 -4.07 9.12 -9.46
C PHE A 154 -3.64 8.01 -10.43
N SER A 155 -3.34 6.81 -9.92
CA SER A 155 -2.94 5.66 -10.76
C SER A 155 -3.99 5.35 -11.84
N LYS A 156 -5.28 5.47 -11.52
CA LYS A 156 -6.35 5.25 -12.51
C LYS A 156 -6.27 6.27 -13.66
N THR A 157 -6.15 7.55 -13.33
CA THR A 157 -6.02 8.63 -14.34
C THR A 157 -4.73 8.45 -15.15
N TYR A 158 -3.65 8.04 -14.49
CA TYR A 158 -2.37 7.77 -15.13
C TYR A 158 -2.44 6.61 -16.12
N ASP A 159 -3.17 5.54 -15.79
CA ASP A 159 -3.36 4.40 -16.69
C ASP A 159 -4.24 4.76 -17.90
N GLU A 160 -5.22 5.66 -17.75
CA GLU A 160 -5.99 6.19 -18.87
C GLU A 160 -5.10 6.90 -19.92
N LEU A 161 -4.12 7.70 -19.47
CA LEU A 161 -3.15 8.34 -20.38
C LEU A 161 -2.35 7.31 -21.19
N LYS A 162 -1.95 6.20 -20.56
CA LYS A 162 -1.22 5.11 -21.23
C LYS A 162 -2.09 4.37 -22.23
N VAL A 163 -3.35 4.09 -21.89
CA VAL A 163 -4.32 3.46 -22.79
C VAL A 163 -4.52 4.33 -24.03
N MET A 164 -4.72 5.64 -23.85
CA MET A 164 -4.82 6.57 -24.97
C MET A 164 -3.56 6.53 -25.85
N ALA A 165 -2.35 6.56 -25.29
CA ALA A 165 -1.14 6.42 -26.11
C ALA A 165 -1.12 5.09 -26.88
N ARG A 166 -1.52 3.98 -26.25
CA ARG A 166 -1.60 2.66 -26.88
C ARG A 166 -2.59 2.63 -28.04
N GLU A 167 -3.78 3.17 -27.88
CA GLU A 167 -4.78 3.21 -28.96
C GLU A 167 -4.23 3.95 -30.18
N LYS A 168 -3.57 5.09 -29.96
CA LYS A 168 -2.94 5.83 -31.06
C LYS A 168 -1.83 5.04 -31.73
N SER A 169 -1.09 4.26 -30.95
CA SER A 169 0.03 3.45 -31.44
C SER A 169 -0.37 2.43 -32.51
N TYR A 170 -1.62 1.96 -32.55
CA TYR A 170 -2.09 0.98 -33.55
C TYR A 170 -2.08 1.51 -34.99
N SER A 171 -2.09 2.82 -35.17
CA SER A 171 -1.92 3.45 -36.49
C SER A 171 -0.46 3.67 -36.90
N ILE A 172 0.50 3.37 -36.01
CA ILE A 172 1.91 3.74 -36.14
C ILE A 172 2.82 2.50 -36.16
N PHE A 173 2.53 1.50 -35.32
CA PHE A 173 3.37 0.32 -35.13
C PHE A 173 2.71 -0.93 -35.69
N ASP A 174 3.44 -1.66 -36.53
CA ASP A 174 3.01 -2.91 -37.12
C ASP A 174 3.45 -4.07 -36.22
N GLN A 175 2.48 -4.85 -35.75
CA GLN A 175 2.71 -5.94 -34.81
C GLN A 175 3.71 -6.98 -35.33
N LYS A 176 3.83 -7.13 -36.67
CA LYS A 176 4.73 -8.11 -37.29
C LYS A 176 6.21 -7.92 -36.93
N TYR A 177 6.60 -6.72 -36.53
CA TYR A 177 7.99 -6.41 -36.18
C TYR A 177 8.35 -6.75 -34.73
N TYR A 178 7.37 -7.17 -33.92
CA TYR A 178 7.62 -7.67 -32.57
C TYR A 178 7.85 -9.19 -32.58
N ASN A 179 8.96 -9.61 -32.00
CA ASN A 179 9.31 -11.01 -31.79
C ASN A 179 9.26 -11.33 -30.29
N ASN A 180 8.90 -12.57 -29.93
CA ASN A 180 8.93 -13.07 -28.55
C ASN A 180 8.09 -12.23 -27.58
N ILE A 181 6.84 -11.95 -27.96
CA ILE A 181 5.84 -11.21 -27.15
C ILE A 181 4.97 -12.12 -26.26
N THR A 182 5.25 -13.43 -26.23
CA THR A 182 4.50 -14.39 -25.41
C THR A 182 4.91 -14.31 -23.94
N SER A 183 3.98 -14.64 -23.05
CA SER A 183 4.26 -14.70 -21.60
C SER A 183 5.35 -15.74 -21.32
N GLY A 184 6.37 -15.35 -20.54
CA GLY A 184 7.53 -16.19 -20.23
C GLY A 184 8.64 -16.21 -21.30
N ALA A 185 8.48 -15.49 -22.41
CA ALA A 185 9.53 -15.39 -23.42
C ALA A 185 10.71 -14.55 -22.91
N VAL A 186 11.93 -15.08 -23.04
CA VAL A 186 13.16 -14.35 -22.73
C VAL A 186 13.48 -13.44 -23.90
N GLY A 187 13.48 -12.12 -23.65
CA GLY A 187 13.96 -11.12 -24.60
C GLY A 187 12.98 -10.81 -25.75
N THR A 188 11.87 -10.12 -25.44
CA THR A 188 11.09 -9.43 -26.46
C THR A 188 12.02 -8.55 -27.30
N SER A 189 12.00 -8.75 -28.61
CA SER A 189 12.89 -8.05 -29.52
C SER A 189 12.11 -7.45 -30.69
N VAL A 190 12.74 -6.48 -31.34
CA VAL A 190 12.18 -5.78 -32.49
C VAL A 190 13.08 -6.09 -33.68
N ASP A 191 12.44 -6.41 -34.81
CA ASP A 191 13.14 -6.62 -36.09
C ASP A 191 14.07 -5.44 -36.40
N LYS A 192 15.29 -5.73 -36.87
CA LYS A 192 16.26 -4.71 -37.29
C LYS A 192 15.76 -3.83 -38.43
N ASN A 193 14.85 -4.34 -39.26
CA ASN A 193 14.27 -3.66 -40.40
C ASN A 193 12.88 -3.07 -40.09
N ALA A 194 12.53 -2.91 -38.81
CA ALA A 194 11.24 -2.35 -38.40
C ALA A 194 11.00 -0.97 -39.03
N LYS A 195 9.78 -0.76 -39.52
CA LYS A 195 9.31 0.53 -40.07
C LYS A 195 8.01 0.94 -39.41
N LEU A 196 7.74 2.23 -39.36
CA LEU A 196 6.41 2.72 -38.97
C LEU A 196 5.42 2.46 -40.10
N MET A 197 4.16 2.27 -39.74
CA MET A 197 3.05 2.16 -40.70
C MET A 197 2.72 3.50 -41.37
N THR A 198 3.09 4.61 -40.74
CA THR A 198 2.84 5.97 -41.24
C THR A 198 3.93 6.95 -40.82
N TYR A 199 4.12 7.97 -41.65
CA TYR A 199 4.95 9.16 -41.37
C TYR A 199 4.11 10.43 -41.43
N ASP A 200 2.78 10.30 -41.35
CA ASP A 200 1.89 11.45 -41.31
C ASP A 200 2.21 12.32 -40.09
N LYS A 201 2.41 13.62 -40.35
CA LYS A 201 2.85 14.57 -39.33
C LYS A 201 1.86 14.70 -38.19
N TYR A 202 0.55 14.69 -38.47
CA TYR A 202 -0.48 14.84 -37.44
C TYR A 202 -0.54 13.60 -36.57
N VAL A 203 -0.53 12.41 -37.18
CA VAL A 203 -0.55 11.13 -36.46
C VAL A 203 0.64 11.00 -35.51
N LEU A 204 1.85 11.28 -36.00
CA LEU A 204 3.06 11.18 -35.18
C LEU A 204 3.15 12.27 -34.10
N THR A 205 2.74 13.50 -34.41
CA THR A 205 2.71 14.61 -33.44
C THR A 205 1.74 14.32 -32.30
N GLU A 206 0.54 13.82 -32.62
CA GLU A 206 -0.45 13.47 -31.62
C GLU A 206 0.06 12.35 -30.68
N PHE A 207 0.71 11.33 -31.23
CA PHE A 207 1.32 10.28 -30.41
C PHE A 207 2.43 10.82 -29.52
N ALA A 208 3.31 11.69 -30.05
CA ALA A 208 4.35 12.36 -29.26
C ALA A 208 3.76 13.19 -28.12
N ASN A 209 2.64 13.90 -28.35
CA ASN A 209 1.94 14.64 -27.30
C ASN A 209 1.42 13.72 -26.19
N ARG A 210 0.80 12.57 -26.56
CA ARG A 210 0.35 11.57 -25.59
C ARG A 210 1.52 11.01 -24.76
N LEU A 211 2.67 10.72 -25.39
CA LEU A 211 3.89 10.30 -24.67
C LEU A 211 4.42 11.38 -23.73
N SER A 212 4.36 12.65 -24.14
CA SER A 212 4.75 13.80 -23.31
C SER A 212 3.86 13.93 -22.07
N HIS A 213 2.55 13.72 -22.21
CA HIS A 213 1.63 13.69 -21.08
C HIS A 213 1.96 12.56 -20.09
N ILE A 214 2.22 11.34 -20.59
CA ILE A 214 2.66 10.23 -19.74
C ILE A 214 3.95 10.62 -18.99
N LYS A 215 4.97 11.13 -19.70
CA LYS A 215 6.23 11.55 -19.09
C LYS A 215 6.02 12.58 -17.97
N ASN A 216 5.20 13.61 -18.23
CA ASN A 216 4.90 14.65 -17.26
C ASN A 216 4.16 14.10 -16.05
N ALA A 217 3.17 13.22 -16.26
CA ALA A 217 2.45 12.53 -15.19
C ALA A 217 3.40 11.65 -14.35
N THR A 218 4.29 10.88 -14.99
CA THR A 218 5.29 10.05 -14.31
C THR A 218 6.25 10.90 -13.48
N LYS A 219 6.84 11.95 -14.09
CA LYS A 219 7.93 12.72 -13.48
C LYS A 219 7.42 13.69 -12.40
N ASN A 220 6.33 14.40 -12.66
CA ASN A 220 5.91 15.52 -11.84
C ASN A 220 4.81 15.16 -10.85
N VAL A 221 4.13 14.01 -11.02
CA VAL A 221 3.04 13.61 -10.13
C VAL A 221 3.32 12.25 -9.50
N GLN A 222 3.41 11.16 -10.28
CA GLN A 222 3.60 9.81 -9.74
C GLN A 222 4.85 9.70 -8.87
N LYS A 223 5.99 10.20 -9.36
CA LYS A 223 7.26 10.18 -8.63
C LYS A 223 7.18 10.99 -7.33
N VAL A 224 6.54 12.16 -7.37
CA VAL A 224 6.37 13.01 -6.19
C VAL A 224 5.49 12.33 -5.14
N ILE A 225 4.40 11.68 -5.54
CA ILE A 225 3.53 10.92 -4.63
C ILE A 225 4.33 9.79 -3.96
N ILE A 226 5.05 8.98 -4.75
CA ILE A 226 5.87 7.86 -4.25
C ILE A 226 6.96 8.34 -3.29
N GLU A 227 7.68 9.41 -3.63
CA GLU A 227 8.74 9.96 -2.79
C GLU A 227 8.18 10.48 -1.46
N LYS A 228 7.03 11.16 -1.48
CA LYS A 228 6.34 11.62 -0.27
C LYS A 228 5.83 10.46 0.59
N GLN A 229 5.16 9.47 0.00
CA GLN A 229 4.70 8.26 0.71
C GLN A 229 5.86 7.53 1.37
N ARG A 230 6.97 7.34 0.64
CA ARG A 230 8.17 6.70 1.18
C ARG A 230 8.73 7.49 2.35
N ALA A 231 8.78 8.82 2.26
CA ALA A 231 9.24 9.65 3.36
C ALA A 231 8.34 9.54 4.60
N LEU A 232 7.02 9.53 4.42
CA LEU A 232 6.06 9.29 5.50
C LEU A 232 6.21 7.91 6.12
N ALA A 233 6.38 6.86 5.31
CA ALA A 233 6.60 5.50 5.81
C ALA A 233 7.87 5.41 6.66
N ILE A 234 8.98 5.99 6.20
CA ILE A 234 10.25 6.00 6.97
C ILE A 234 10.09 6.77 8.27
N LYS A 235 9.44 7.94 8.23
CA LYS A 235 9.15 8.74 9.43
C LYS A 235 8.32 7.95 10.44
N LEU A 236 7.20 7.36 9.99
CA LEU A 236 6.31 6.58 10.82
C LEU A 236 6.99 5.33 11.41
N ILE A 237 7.85 4.64 10.65
CA ILE A 237 8.67 3.53 11.19
C ILE A 237 9.51 4.01 12.37
N ASN A 238 10.22 5.13 12.23
CA ASN A 238 11.09 5.66 13.27
C ASN A 238 10.28 6.08 14.51
N ASP A 239 9.19 6.84 14.28
CA ASP A 239 8.33 7.35 15.35
C ASP A 239 7.65 6.20 16.13
N VAL A 240 7.22 5.13 15.44
CA VAL A 240 6.66 3.92 16.09
C VAL A 240 7.75 3.15 16.85
N ASN A 241 8.93 2.95 16.26
CA ASN A 241 10.03 2.26 16.93
C ASN A 241 10.46 2.97 18.22
N GLU A 242 10.50 4.31 18.22
CA GLU A 242 10.80 5.12 19.38
C GLU A 242 9.68 5.04 20.44
N ALA A 243 8.42 5.23 20.03
CA ALA A 243 7.29 5.27 20.96
C ALA A 243 7.00 3.92 21.64
N TYR A 244 7.35 2.80 21.00
CA TYR A 244 7.06 1.45 21.48
C TYR A 244 8.32 0.62 21.80
N HIS A 245 9.51 1.20 21.73
CA HIS A 245 10.80 0.55 22.03
C HIS A 245 11.05 -0.75 21.23
N LEU A 246 10.61 -0.80 19.98
CA LEU A 246 10.60 -2.04 19.20
C LEU A 246 11.99 -2.49 18.71
N GLU A 247 12.97 -1.59 18.61
CA GLU A 247 14.33 -1.92 18.14
C GLU A 247 15.23 -2.56 19.20
N GLU A 248 14.92 -2.38 20.49
CA GLU A 248 15.70 -2.99 21.58
C GLU A 248 15.41 -4.49 21.74
N HIS A 249 14.20 -4.94 21.38
CA HIS A 249 13.80 -6.34 21.49
C HIS A 249 14.36 -7.24 20.38
N ALA A 250 14.77 -6.69 19.23
CA ALA A 250 15.30 -7.48 18.10
C ALA A 250 16.78 -7.88 18.24
N LYS A 251 17.50 -7.36 19.25
CA LYS A 251 18.91 -7.70 19.54
C LYS A 251 19.07 -8.67 20.72
N GLY A 252 17.97 -9.13 21.30
CA GLY A 252 17.94 -9.95 22.52
C GLY A 252 17.54 -11.42 22.33
N GLU A 253 17.30 -11.86 21.09
CA GLU A 253 17.10 -13.27 20.72
C GLU A 253 18.20 -13.73 19.76
#